data_AF-K1TD17-F1
#
_entry.id   AF-K1TD17-F1
#
_cell.length_a   1.000
_cell.length_b   1.000
_cell.length_c   1.000
_cell.angle_alpha   90.00
_cell.angle_beta   90.00
_cell.angle_gamma   90.00
#
_symmetry.space_group_name_H-M   'P 1'
#
loop_
_entity.id
_entity.type
_entity.pdbx_description
1 polymer ?
#
loop_
_entity_poly.entity_id
_entity_poly.type
_entity_poly.pdbx_seq_one_letter_code
_entity_poly.pdbx_strand_id
1 'polypeptide(L)'
;DSIETFFINLLRGTGLRGLTGITTHAGKLIRPLMFASRKDILEYAVAQHIPYREDSSNRSTKYLRNKIRLGLVPRIKEISPKFTDLMRQNIGRLTDAQLFINHGIQRIREEVITTENGIDTIHIDRIDRAFPLNFVIFELLNSTYSFKGDVSDALVRALEQNSGTGKRFYSKSHVAYIDRGRIMVTPIPADDPCQVQVEAGAPRCYCGNSVLYFELRDIDDIQGFGVPEHIAQVDADKLKYPLTVRRWQEGDWFIPTACPAARRSATT
;
A
#
# COMPACT_ATOMS: atom_id res chain seq x y z
N ASP A 1 -16.36 0.38 -15.52
CA ASP A 1 -15.05 -0.09 -15.01
C ASP A 1 -14.10 1.02 -14.58
N SER A 2 -13.44 1.79 -15.46
CA SER A 2 -12.39 2.76 -15.02
C SER A 2 -12.89 3.83 -14.04
N ILE A 3 -14.10 4.35 -14.24
CA ILE A 3 -14.74 5.32 -13.32
C ILE A 3 -15.04 4.68 -11.96
N GLU A 4 -15.48 3.43 -11.94
CA GLU A 4 -15.76 2.72 -10.69
C GLU A 4 -14.45 2.50 -9.92
N THR A 5 -13.39 2.07 -10.61
CA THR A 5 -12.06 1.92 -10.02
C THR A 5 -11.53 3.25 -9.48
N PHE A 6 -11.72 4.36 -10.21
CA PHE A 6 -11.37 5.70 -9.74
C PHE A 6 -12.04 6.00 -8.39
N PHE A 7 -13.36 5.84 -8.28
CA PHE A 7 -14.07 6.11 -7.02
C PHE A 7 -13.68 5.16 -5.89
N ILE A 8 -13.47 3.87 -6.19
CA ILE A 8 -12.99 2.91 -5.19
C ILE A 8 -11.63 3.34 -4.64
N ASN A 9 -10.71 3.76 -5.51
CA ASN A 9 -9.38 4.18 -5.12
C ASN A 9 -9.38 5.53 -4.41
N LEU A 10 -10.25 6.45 -4.82
CA LEU A 10 -10.49 7.71 -4.13
C LEU A 10 -10.98 7.49 -2.70
N LEU A 11 -11.98 6.62 -2.50
CA LEU A 11 -12.50 6.27 -1.17
C LEU A 11 -11.48 5.55 -0.28
N ARG A 12 -10.48 4.89 -0.90
CA ARG A 12 -9.36 4.25 -0.19
C ARG A 12 -8.22 5.20 0.15
N GLY A 13 -8.29 6.47 -0.28
CA GLY A 13 -7.23 7.45 -0.04
C GLY A 13 -5.94 7.15 -0.80
N THR A 14 -6.02 6.67 -2.05
CA THR A 14 -4.81 6.43 -2.85
C THR A 14 -4.26 7.73 -3.45
N GLY A 15 -2.93 7.84 -3.55
CA GLY A 15 -2.27 8.92 -4.30
C GLY A 15 -2.52 8.86 -5.81
N LEU A 16 -1.89 9.77 -6.57
CA LEU A 16 -2.09 9.95 -8.02
C LEU A 16 -2.04 8.63 -8.81
N ARG A 17 -1.06 7.77 -8.53
CA ARG A 17 -0.90 6.45 -9.18
C ARG A 17 -2.14 5.55 -9.03
N GLY A 18 -2.91 5.68 -7.94
CA GLY A 18 -4.18 4.95 -7.76
C GLY A 18 -5.36 5.61 -8.47
N LEU A 19 -5.27 6.90 -8.78
CA LEU A 19 -6.33 7.65 -9.46
C LEU A 19 -6.26 7.58 -10.99
N THR A 20 -5.21 6.99 -11.57
CA THR A 20 -5.10 6.74 -13.02
C THR A 20 -6.05 5.64 -13.53
N GLY A 21 -6.88 5.08 -12.65
CA GLY A 21 -7.91 4.11 -13.00
C GLY A 21 -7.33 2.71 -13.28
N ILE A 22 -7.71 2.11 -14.40
CA ILE A 22 -7.28 0.76 -14.78
C ILE A 22 -6.23 0.88 -15.89
N THR A 23 -5.05 0.31 -15.67
CA THR A 23 -4.00 0.24 -16.70
C THR A 23 -4.30 -0.86 -17.72
N THR A 24 -3.92 -0.63 -18.98
CA THR A 24 -4.02 -1.61 -20.08
C THR A 24 -3.10 -2.81 -19.86
N HIS A 25 -1.95 -2.58 -19.22
CA HIS A 25 -0.97 -3.58 -18.83
C HIS A 25 -0.69 -3.50 -17.33
N ALA A 26 -0.64 -4.66 -16.67
CA ALA A 26 -0.20 -4.78 -15.28
C ALA A 26 0.61 -6.08 -15.14
N GLY A 27 1.94 -5.99 -15.31
CA GLY A 27 2.82 -7.16 -15.38
C GLY A 27 2.40 -8.09 -16.53
N LYS A 28 2.02 -9.32 -16.21
CA LYS A 28 1.53 -10.33 -17.19
C LYS A 28 0.05 -10.17 -17.57
N LEU A 29 -0.70 -9.29 -16.90
CA LEU A 29 -2.12 -9.07 -17.17
C LEU A 29 -2.30 -8.01 -18.27
N ILE A 30 -2.87 -8.40 -19.40
CA ILE A 30 -3.20 -7.52 -20.53
C ILE A 30 -4.72 -7.38 -20.61
N ARG A 31 -5.20 -6.15 -20.81
CA ARG A 31 -6.62 -5.82 -20.98
C ARG A 31 -6.88 -5.31 -22.41
N PRO A 32 -6.98 -6.21 -23.41
CA PRO A 32 -7.02 -5.84 -24.82
C PRO A 32 -8.27 -5.03 -25.20
N LEU A 33 -9.39 -5.22 -24.50
CA LEU A 33 -10.66 -4.57 -24.79
C LEU A 33 -10.86 -3.23 -24.05
N MET A 34 -9.81 -2.62 -23.46
CA MET A 34 -9.98 -1.38 -22.69
C MET A 34 -10.48 -0.20 -23.53
N PHE A 35 -10.23 -0.20 -24.84
CA PHE A 35 -10.67 0.85 -25.75
C PHE A 35 -12.17 0.76 -26.07
N ALA A 36 -12.80 -0.42 -25.89
CA ALA A 36 -14.18 -0.68 -26.28
C ALA A 36 -15.15 -0.45 -25.12
N SER A 37 -16.29 0.16 -25.40
CA SER A 37 -17.39 0.28 -24.43
C SER A 37 -18.18 -1.02 -24.34
N ARG A 38 -18.98 -1.18 -23.26
CA ARG A 38 -19.91 -2.33 -23.16
C ARG A 38 -20.87 -2.39 -24.35
N LYS A 39 -21.30 -1.24 -24.85
CA LYS A 39 -22.20 -1.16 -26.02
C LYS A 39 -21.50 -1.74 -27.25
N ASP A 40 -20.27 -1.29 -27.53
CA ASP A 40 -19.49 -1.77 -28.67
C ASP A 40 -19.25 -3.29 -28.60
N ILE A 41 -18.95 -3.81 -27.41
CA ILE A 41 -18.73 -5.25 -27.21
C ILE A 41 -20.02 -6.05 -27.46
N LEU A 42 -21.16 -5.56 -26.99
CA LEU A 42 -22.45 -6.23 -27.19
C LEU A 42 -22.89 -6.19 -28.65
N GLU A 43 -22.75 -5.04 -29.31
CA GLU A 43 -23.05 -4.88 -30.72
C GLU A 43 -22.17 -5.78 -31.59
N TYR A 44 -20.87 -5.86 -31.27
CA TYR A 44 -19.95 -6.79 -31.93
C TYR A 44 -20.36 -8.25 -31.70
N ALA A 45 -20.68 -8.64 -30.46
CA ALA A 45 -21.10 -10.00 -30.15
C ALA A 45 -22.38 -10.39 -30.90
N VAL A 46 -23.35 -9.49 -31.00
CA VAL A 46 -24.57 -9.70 -31.79
C VAL A 46 -24.26 -9.82 -33.27
N ALA A 47 -23.47 -8.90 -33.84
CA ALA A 47 -23.11 -8.91 -35.25
C ALA A 47 -22.34 -10.18 -35.66
N GLN A 48 -21.49 -10.68 -34.77
CA GLN A 48 -20.70 -11.90 -34.98
C GLN A 48 -21.39 -13.17 -34.48
N HIS A 49 -22.65 -13.09 -34.03
CA HIS A 49 -23.43 -14.20 -33.51
C HIS A 49 -22.71 -14.98 -32.38
N ILE A 50 -21.96 -14.27 -31.54
CA ILE A 50 -21.21 -14.85 -30.42
C ILE A 50 -22.18 -15.06 -29.25
N PRO A 51 -22.46 -16.31 -28.83
CA PRO A 51 -23.30 -16.56 -27.68
C PRO A 51 -22.59 -16.10 -26.40
N TYR A 52 -23.32 -15.36 -25.55
CA TYR A 52 -22.84 -14.95 -24.24
C TYR A 52 -23.92 -15.17 -23.18
N ARG A 53 -23.51 -15.27 -21.91
CA ARG A 53 -24.39 -15.35 -20.76
C ARG A 53 -24.20 -14.12 -19.88
N GLU A 54 -25.30 -13.55 -19.39
CA GLU A 54 -25.23 -12.52 -18.36
C GLU A 54 -25.19 -13.16 -16.97
N ASP A 55 -24.15 -12.86 -16.19
CA ASP A 55 -24.08 -13.29 -14.80
C ASP A 55 -25.11 -12.52 -13.96
N SER A 56 -25.96 -13.27 -13.26
CA SER A 56 -26.95 -12.77 -12.30
C SER A 56 -26.35 -11.85 -11.21
N SER A 57 -25.08 -12.05 -10.86
CA SER A 57 -24.35 -11.26 -9.84
C SER A 57 -24.20 -9.78 -10.23
N ASN A 58 -24.30 -9.45 -11.53
CA ASN A 58 -24.20 -8.08 -12.06
C ASN A 58 -25.33 -7.15 -11.56
N ARG A 59 -26.43 -7.72 -11.08
CA ARG A 59 -27.58 -6.96 -10.54
C ARG A 59 -27.50 -6.76 -9.02
N SER A 60 -26.54 -7.39 -8.34
CA SER A 60 -26.41 -7.32 -6.89
C SER A 60 -25.68 -6.05 -6.44
N THR A 61 -26.22 -5.31 -5.48
CA THR A 61 -25.54 -4.17 -4.84
C THR A 61 -24.63 -4.59 -3.66
N LYS A 62 -24.43 -5.89 -3.44
CA LYS A 62 -23.55 -6.40 -2.37
C LYS A 62 -22.12 -5.89 -2.50
N TYR A 63 -21.63 -5.77 -3.73
CA TYR A 63 -20.25 -5.33 -4.01
C TYR A 63 -20.15 -3.81 -4.15
N LEU A 64 -19.11 -3.21 -3.54
CA LEU A 64 -18.86 -1.75 -3.60
C LEU A 64 -18.85 -1.21 -5.03
N ARG A 65 -18.25 -1.96 -5.96
CA ARG A 65 -18.24 -1.62 -7.39
C ARG A 65 -19.67 -1.46 -7.95
N ASN A 66 -20.56 -2.40 -7.64
CA ASN A 66 -21.95 -2.36 -8.11
C ASN A 66 -22.73 -1.24 -7.44
N LYS A 67 -22.46 -0.93 -6.15
CA LYS A 67 -23.04 0.25 -5.48
C LYS A 67 -22.67 1.55 -6.20
N ILE A 68 -21.41 1.69 -6.61
CA ILE A 68 -20.96 2.86 -7.36
C ILE A 68 -21.63 2.90 -8.74
N ARG A 69 -21.63 1.78 -9.47
CA ARG A 69 -22.17 1.71 -10.84
C ARG A 69 -23.69 1.91 -10.92
N LEU A 70 -24.45 1.29 -10.02
CA LEU A 70 -25.91 1.29 -10.04
C LEU A 70 -26.52 2.42 -9.21
N GLY A 71 -25.78 2.95 -8.23
CA GLY A 71 -26.26 4.01 -7.33
C GLY A 71 -25.63 5.37 -7.61
N LEU A 72 -24.31 5.47 -7.43
CA LEU A 72 -23.61 6.77 -7.48
C LEU A 72 -23.55 7.36 -8.90
N VAL A 73 -23.08 6.58 -9.87
CA VAL A 73 -22.85 7.06 -11.24
C VAL A 73 -24.14 7.58 -11.91
N PRO A 74 -25.30 6.89 -11.81
CA PRO A 74 -26.55 7.39 -12.39
C PRO A 74 -26.98 8.73 -11.79
N ARG A 75 -26.90 8.89 -10.46
CA ARG A 75 -27.25 10.15 -9.78
C ARG A 75 -26.36 11.31 -10.21
N ILE A 76 -25.07 11.07 -10.41
CA ILE A 76 -24.17 12.12 -10.95
C ILE A 76 -24.54 12.45 -12.41
N LYS A 77 -24.97 11.47 -13.20
CA LYS A 77 -25.42 11.70 -14.59
C LYS A 77 -26.70 12.52 -14.69
N GLU A 78 -27.59 12.45 -13.70
CA GLU A 78 -28.78 13.31 -13.64
C GLU A 78 -28.37 14.79 -13.53
N ILE A 79 -27.29 15.10 -12.81
CA ILE A 79 -26.74 16.45 -12.68
C ILE A 79 -25.89 16.83 -13.90
N SER A 80 -25.09 15.88 -14.41
CA SER A 80 -24.18 16.10 -15.54
C SER A 80 -24.22 14.92 -16.51
N PRO A 81 -25.02 15.00 -17.59
CA PRO A 81 -25.15 13.92 -18.57
C PRO A 81 -23.82 13.51 -19.21
N LYS A 82 -22.88 14.46 -19.35
CA LYS A 82 -21.54 14.27 -19.93
C LYS A 82 -20.51 13.71 -18.94
N PHE A 83 -20.92 13.39 -17.70
CA PHE A 83 -20.02 12.97 -16.63
C PHE A 83 -19.08 11.82 -17.02
N THR A 84 -19.58 10.80 -17.72
CA THR A 84 -18.75 9.64 -18.11
C THR A 84 -17.61 10.02 -19.03
N ASP A 85 -17.85 10.90 -20.00
CA ASP A 85 -16.83 11.32 -20.96
C ASP A 85 -15.83 12.28 -20.30
N LEU A 86 -16.30 13.21 -19.46
CA LEU A 86 -15.44 14.09 -18.67
C LEU A 86 -14.51 13.29 -17.75
N MET A 87 -15.04 12.29 -17.05
CA MET A 87 -14.22 11.43 -16.19
C MET A 87 -13.21 10.61 -16.97
N ARG A 88 -13.57 10.11 -18.16
CA ARG A 88 -12.62 9.42 -19.03
C ARG A 88 -11.46 10.34 -19.42
N GLN A 89 -11.76 11.58 -19.82
CA GLN A 89 -10.73 12.58 -20.15
C GLN A 89 -9.86 12.92 -18.93
N ASN A 90 -10.46 13.11 -17.76
CA ASN A 90 -9.73 13.41 -16.53
C ASN A 90 -8.81 12.26 -16.11
N ILE A 91 -9.27 11.01 -16.17
CA ILE A 91 -8.43 9.84 -15.91
C ILE A 91 -7.26 9.78 -16.91
N GLY A 92 -7.50 10.11 -18.18
CA GLY A 92 -6.45 10.24 -19.20
C GLY A 92 -5.39 11.27 -18.81
N ARG A 93 -5.80 12.50 -18.47
CA ARG A 93 -4.88 13.56 -18.01
C ARG A 93 -4.09 13.17 -16.76
N LEU A 94 -4.72 12.50 -15.79
CA LEU A 94 -4.04 12.00 -14.60
C LEU A 94 -3.01 10.91 -14.95
N THR A 95 -3.33 10.07 -15.94
CA THR A 95 -2.41 9.04 -16.44
C THR A 95 -1.19 9.68 -17.11
N ASP A 96 -1.40 10.68 -17.96
CA ASP A 96 -0.32 11.42 -18.62
C ASP A 96 0.57 12.14 -17.59
N ALA A 97 -0.03 12.77 -16.58
CA ALA A 97 0.70 13.38 -15.48
C ALA A 97 1.54 12.35 -14.69
N GLN A 98 0.98 11.17 -14.41
CA GLN A 98 1.71 10.10 -13.74
C GLN A 98 2.87 9.57 -14.60
N LEU A 99 2.70 9.50 -15.93
CA LEU A 99 3.77 9.10 -16.85
C LEU A 99 4.91 10.12 -16.82
N PHE A 100 4.58 11.42 -16.88
CA PHE A 100 5.57 12.49 -16.73
C PHE A 100 6.34 12.39 -15.42
N ILE A 101 5.64 12.18 -14.30
CA ILE A 101 6.26 11.95 -12.98
C ILE A 101 7.18 10.73 -13.01
N ASN A 102 6.74 9.60 -13.57
CA ASN A 102 7.56 8.40 -13.64
C ASN A 102 8.89 8.66 -14.39
N HIS A 103 8.85 9.41 -15.50
CA HIS A 103 10.05 9.79 -16.23
C HIS A 103 10.95 10.74 -15.43
N GLY A 104 10.38 11.71 -14.71
CA GLY A 104 11.13 12.59 -13.82
C GLY A 104 11.84 11.83 -12.70
N ILE A 105 11.12 10.94 -12.02
CA ILE A 105 11.67 10.08 -10.95
C ILE A 105 12.75 9.14 -11.49
N GLN A 106 12.60 8.62 -12.72
CA GLN A 106 13.63 7.77 -13.32
C GLN A 106 14.94 8.52 -13.56
N ARG A 107 14.89 9.79 -14.00
CA ARG A 107 16.09 10.63 -14.14
C ARG A 107 16.73 10.91 -12.79
N ILE A 108 15.92 11.30 -11.79
CA ILE A 108 16.40 11.53 -10.42
C ILE A 108 17.07 10.26 -9.87
N ARG A 109 16.49 9.09 -10.11
CA ARG A 109 17.06 7.79 -9.70
C ARG A 109 18.48 7.59 -10.22
N GLU A 110 18.72 7.87 -11.50
CA GLU A 110 20.03 7.67 -12.14
C GLU A 110 21.13 8.55 -11.52
N GLU A 111 20.76 9.71 -10.97
CA GLU A 111 21.69 10.65 -10.33
C GLU A 111 21.89 10.35 -8.83
N VAL A 112 20.81 9.95 -8.16
CA VAL A 112 20.71 9.88 -6.70
C VAL A 112 21.00 8.49 -6.15
N ILE A 113 20.78 7.42 -6.93
CA ILE A 113 20.95 6.04 -6.46
C ILE A 113 22.26 5.44 -6.97
N THR A 114 23.05 4.87 -6.07
CA THR A 114 24.22 4.04 -6.40
C THR A 114 24.06 2.65 -5.84
N THR A 115 24.45 1.63 -6.58
CA THR A 115 24.38 0.22 -6.16
C THR A 115 25.77 -0.34 -5.94
N GLU A 116 26.02 -0.91 -4.76
CA GLU A 116 27.27 -1.61 -4.44
C GLU A 116 26.95 -2.86 -3.63
N ASN A 117 27.50 -4.03 -4.01
CA ASN A 117 27.30 -5.31 -3.32
C ASN A 117 25.81 -5.68 -3.07
N GLY A 118 24.91 -5.31 -3.98
CA GLY A 118 23.47 -5.56 -3.84
C GLY A 118 22.76 -4.65 -2.83
N ILE A 119 23.41 -3.57 -2.41
CA ILE A 119 22.85 -2.52 -1.57
C ILE A 119 22.66 -1.27 -2.43
N ASP A 120 21.42 -0.79 -2.49
CA ASP A 120 21.09 0.46 -3.15
C ASP A 120 21.18 1.60 -2.13
N THR A 121 21.96 2.62 -2.48
CA THR A 121 22.17 3.81 -1.67
C THR A 121 21.48 5.00 -2.31
N ILE A 122 20.52 5.60 -1.60
CA ILE A 122 19.86 6.85 -1.99
C ILE A 122 20.59 8.01 -1.33
N HIS A 123 21.30 8.81 -2.13
CA HIS A 123 22.06 9.98 -1.71
C HIS A 123 21.15 11.21 -1.63
N ILE A 124 20.57 11.46 -0.46
CA ILE A 124 19.58 12.52 -0.22
C ILE A 124 20.13 13.92 -0.54
N ASP A 125 21.43 14.12 -0.33
CA ASP A 125 22.16 15.34 -0.66
C ASP A 125 22.20 15.66 -2.16
N ARG A 126 21.93 14.68 -3.03
CA ARG A 126 21.86 14.85 -4.49
C ARG A 126 20.47 15.19 -5.00
N ILE A 127 19.45 15.15 -4.14
CA ILE A 127 18.09 15.53 -4.53
C ILE A 127 17.99 17.06 -4.50
N ASP A 128 17.57 17.66 -5.62
CA ASP A 128 17.34 19.11 -5.69
C ASP A 128 16.32 19.55 -4.63
N ARG A 129 16.69 20.54 -3.82
CA ARG A 129 15.87 21.09 -2.72
C ARG A 129 14.59 21.77 -3.21
N ALA A 130 14.48 22.09 -4.50
CA ALA A 130 13.25 22.58 -5.09
C ALA A 130 12.16 21.49 -5.18
N PHE A 131 12.53 20.20 -5.13
CA PHE A 131 11.56 19.12 -5.17
C PHE A 131 10.93 18.84 -3.79
N PRO A 132 9.67 18.38 -3.76
CA PRO A 132 9.05 17.87 -2.54
C PRO A 132 9.74 16.58 -2.10
N LEU A 133 10.66 16.69 -1.13
CA LEU A 133 11.55 15.59 -0.72
C LEU A 133 10.81 14.30 -0.34
N ASN A 134 9.77 14.40 0.49
CA ASN A 134 8.99 13.22 0.89
C ASN A 134 8.37 12.50 -0.31
N PHE A 135 7.82 13.26 -1.27
CA PHE A 135 7.24 12.69 -2.48
C PHE A 135 8.30 11.99 -3.35
N VAL A 136 9.48 12.59 -3.53
CA VAL A 136 10.58 11.98 -4.29
C VAL A 136 11.04 10.68 -3.62
N ILE A 137 11.28 10.70 -2.30
CA ILE A 137 11.70 9.51 -1.54
C ILE A 137 10.63 8.42 -1.63
N PHE A 138 9.36 8.75 -1.42
CA PHE A 138 8.26 7.81 -1.57
C PHE A 138 8.23 7.20 -2.97
N GLU A 139 8.36 7.98 -4.04
CA GLU A 139 8.32 7.47 -5.40
C GLU A 139 9.53 6.59 -5.73
N LEU A 140 10.73 6.96 -5.27
CA LEU A 140 11.94 6.14 -5.41
C LEU A 140 11.78 4.79 -4.71
N LEU A 141 11.25 4.79 -3.47
CA LEU A 141 11.10 3.58 -2.66
C LEU A 141 9.95 2.68 -3.14
N ASN A 142 8.80 3.26 -3.48
CA ASN A 142 7.61 2.52 -3.88
C ASN A 142 7.76 1.88 -5.26
N SER A 143 8.31 2.60 -6.25
CA SER A 143 8.36 2.11 -7.63
C SER A 143 9.32 0.93 -7.84
N THR A 144 10.44 0.86 -7.10
CA THR A 144 11.41 -0.24 -7.21
C THR A 144 11.18 -1.31 -6.16
N TYR A 145 10.99 -0.91 -4.90
CA TYR A 145 11.04 -1.84 -3.77
C TYR A 145 9.67 -2.05 -3.10
N SER A 146 8.61 -1.44 -3.61
CA SER A 146 7.23 -1.61 -3.13
C SER A 146 6.98 -1.21 -1.66
N PHE A 147 7.75 -0.25 -1.13
CA PHE A 147 7.44 0.38 0.15
C PHE A 147 6.09 1.08 0.11
N LYS A 148 5.36 1.01 1.22
CA LYS A 148 4.07 1.71 1.36
C LYS A 148 4.28 3.13 1.86
N GLY A 149 3.27 3.98 1.63
CA GLY A 149 3.31 5.41 1.97
C GLY A 149 3.59 5.63 3.45
N ASP A 150 2.86 4.93 4.32
CA ASP A 150 3.03 4.98 5.78
C ASP A 150 4.46 4.66 6.23
N VAL A 151 5.09 3.66 5.61
CA VAL A 151 6.49 3.29 5.90
C VAL A 151 7.47 4.34 5.39
N SER A 152 7.23 4.87 4.19
CA SER A 152 8.08 5.91 3.58
C SER A 152 8.01 7.20 4.38
N ASP A 153 6.82 7.61 4.80
CA ASP A 153 6.60 8.79 5.64
C ASP A 153 7.30 8.64 7.00
N ALA A 154 7.24 7.44 7.61
CA ALA A 154 7.96 7.16 8.86
C ALA A 154 9.49 7.24 8.69
N LEU A 155 10.00 6.76 7.55
CA LEU A 155 11.42 6.85 7.21
C LEU A 155 11.86 8.30 7.06
N VAL A 156 11.11 9.10 6.29
CA VAL A 156 11.42 10.52 6.07
C VAL A 156 11.39 11.30 7.37
N ARG A 157 10.39 11.06 8.24
CA ARG A 157 10.36 11.67 9.59
C ARG A 157 11.60 11.32 10.42
N ALA A 158 12.02 10.06 10.39
CA ALA A 158 13.21 9.62 11.12
C ALA A 158 14.50 10.25 10.58
N LEU A 159 14.57 10.49 9.27
CA LEU A 159 15.67 11.20 8.61
C LEU A 159 15.71 12.67 9.03
N GLU A 160 14.58 13.38 8.98
CA GLU A 160 14.49 14.80 9.35
C GLU A 160 14.80 15.05 10.82
N GLN A 161 14.41 14.14 11.71
CA GLN A 161 14.64 14.25 13.15
C GLN A 161 16.04 13.78 13.58
N ASN A 162 16.91 13.35 12.65
CA ASN A 162 18.16 12.66 12.96
C ASN A 162 17.99 11.51 13.97
N SER A 163 16.81 10.86 13.97
CA SER A 163 16.44 9.78 14.89
C SER A 163 16.44 8.40 14.20
N GLY A 164 17.03 8.34 13.01
CA GLY A 164 17.05 7.16 12.14
C GLY A 164 18.06 6.07 12.51
N THR A 165 19.05 6.36 13.35
CA THR A 165 20.12 5.42 13.69
C THR A 165 19.53 4.14 14.31
N GLY A 166 19.82 3.00 13.68
CA GLY A 166 19.32 1.68 14.12
C GLY A 166 17.86 1.39 13.75
N LYS A 167 17.10 2.34 13.21
CA LYS A 167 15.73 2.10 12.73
C LYS A 167 15.75 1.38 11.39
N ARG A 168 14.86 0.40 11.24
CA ARG A 168 14.65 -0.39 10.02
C ARG A 168 13.22 -0.22 9.54
N PHE A 169 13.07 -0.09 8.24
CA PHE A 169 11.80 0.12 7.55
C PHE A 169 11.61 -1.00 6.54
N TYR A 170 10.44 -1.61 6.49
CA TYR A 170 10.24 -2.83 5.72
C TYR A 170 9.22 -2.66 4.60
N SER A 171 9.54 -3.22 3.46
CA SER A 171 8.58 -3.61 2.42
C SER A 171 8.39 -5.13 2.48
N LYS A 172 7.70 -5.72 1.50
CA LYS A 172 7.55 -7.19 1.44
C LYS A 172 8.86 -7.93 1.17
N SER A 173 9.81 -7.30 0.48
CA SER A 173 11.03 -7.95 -0.03
C SER A 173 12.33 -7.24 0.31
N HIS A 174 12.26 -5.97 0.71
CA HIS A 174 13.42 -5.14 1.02
C HIS A 174 13.29 -4.49 2.39
N VAL A 175 14.44 -4.25 3.02
CA VAL A 175 14.58 -3.45 4.23
C VAL A 175 15.37 -2.18 3.89
N ALA A 176 14.92 -1.06 4.43
CA ALA A 176 15.59 0.23 4.34
C ALA A 176 16.04 0.71 5.72
N TYR A 177 17.18 1.36 5.80
CA TYR A 177 17.71 1.95 7.03
C TYR A 177 18.52 3.21 6.71
N ILE A 178 18.71 4.06 7.71
CA ILE A 178 19.42 5.33 7.53
C ILE A 178 20.87 5.15 7.99
N ASP A 179 21.83 5.45 7.11
CA ASP A 179 23.25 5.49 7.43
C ASP A 179 23.85 6.84 7.01
N ARG A 180 24.38 7.60 7.97
CA ARG A 180 25.05 8.90 7.76
C ARG A 180 24.27 9.86 6.84
N GLY A 181 22.95 9.96 7.03
CA GLY A 181 22.06 10.84 6.24
C GLY A 181 21.66 10.28 4.87
N ARG A 182 22.05 9.06 4.54
CA ARG A 182 21.65 8.34 3.32
C ARG A 182 20.65 7.24 3.64
N ILE A 183 19.85 6.84 2.66
CA ILE A 183 18.95 5.69 2.80
C ILE A 183 19.60 4.50 2.13
N MET A 184 19.87 3.46 2.90
CA MET A 184 20.34 2.15 2.44
C MET A 184 19.13 1.27 2.20
N VAL A 185 19.07 0.57 1.07
CA VAL A 185 18.02 -0.39 0.73
C VAL A 185 18.66 -1.71 0.29
N THR A 186 18.21 -2.81 0.87
CA THR A 186 18.74 -4.14 0.57
C THR A 186 17.61 -5.18 0.61
N PRO A 187 17.68 -6.28 -0.16
CA PRO A 187 16.77 -7.41 0.02
C PRO A 187 16.76 -7.86 1.48
N ILE A 188 15.60 -8.28 2.01
CA ILE A 188 15.50 -8.77 3.39
C ILE A 188 16.33 -10.06 3.53
N PRO A 189 17.38 -10.08 4.37
CA PRO A 189 18.13 -11.31 4.63
C PRO A 189 17.26 -12.42 5.22
N ALA A 190 17.62 -13.69 4.99
CA ALA A 190 16.85 -14.81 5.52
C ALA A 190 16.82 -14.81 7.06
N ASP A 191 17.96 -14.49 7.65
CA ASP A 191 18.23 -14.35 9.08
C ASP A 191 17.97 -12.94 9.61
N ASP A 192 17.31 -12.07 8.83
CA ASP A 192 16.96 -10.73 9.29
C ASP A 192 16.22 -10.85 10.64
N PRO A 193 16.70 -10.18 11.70
CA PRO A 193 16.07 -10.29 13.01
C PRO A 193 14.66 -9.72 12.99
N CYS A 194 14.32 -8.95 11.95
CA CYS A 194 13.20 -8.05 11.86
C CYS A 194 13.07 -7.20 13.10
N GLN A 195 13.36 -5.91 13.03
CA GLN A 195 13.17 -5.05 14.19
C GLN A 195 12.59 -3.72 13.76
N VAL A 196 11.33 -3.48 14.11
CA VAL A 196 10.61 -2.25 13.77
C VAL A 196 10.08 -1.59 15.03
N GLN A 197 10.19 -0.27 15.08
CA GLN A 197 9.57 0.57 16.10
C GLN A 197 8.20 1.03 15.59
N VAL A 198 7.17 0.83 16.40
CA VAL A 198 5.77 1.15 16.07
C VAL A 198 5.31 2.28 16.99
N GLU A 199 5.05 3.44 16.41
CA GLU A 199 4.55 4.60 17.12
C GLU A 199 3.08 4.44 17.52
N ALA A 200 2.64 5.21 18.51
CA ALA A 200 1.23 5.26 18.91
C ALA A 200 0.33 5.66 17.72
N GLY A 201 -0.78 4.93 17.54
CA GLY A 201 -1.73 5.18 16.45
C GLY A 201 -1.29 4.67 15.07
N ALA A 202 -0.15 3.99 14.96
CA ALA A 202 0.22 3.33 13.70
C ALA A 202 -0.81 2.25 13.35
N PRO A 203 -1.42 2.26 12.15
CA PRO A 203 -2.47 1.29 11.79
C PRO A 203 -1.92 -0.11 11.51
N ARG A 204 -0.63 -0.21 11.21
CA ARG A 204 0.08 -1.45 10.89
C ARG A 204 1.59 -1.28 10.98
N CYS A 205 2.31 -2.39 11.00
CA CYS A 205 3.75 -2.42 10.74
C CYS A 205 4.12 -3.62 9.87
N TYR A 206 5.26 -3.51 9.19
CA TYR A 206 5.83 -4.59 8.38
C TYR A 206 7.04 -5.16 9.10
N CYS A 207 7.09 -6.49 9.19
CA CYS A 207 8.18 -7.19 9.83
C CYS A 207 8.57 -8.44 9.03
N GLY A 208 9.70 -8.37 8.33
CA GLY A 208 10.08 -9.39 7.35
C GLY A 208 9.03 -9.50 6.24
N ASN A 209 8.50 -10.71 6.04
CA ASN A 209 7.42 -10.98 5.07
C ASN A 209 6.00 -10.87 5.67
N SER A 210 5.89 -10.46 6.93
CA SER A 210 4.63 -10.39 7.68
C SER A 210 4.15 -8.95 7.88
N VAL A 211 2.84 -8.78 8.06
CA VAL A 211 2.20 -7.51 8.40
C VAL A 211 1.36 -7.69 9.65
N LEU A 212 1.56 -6.81 10.64
CA LEU A 212 0.72 -6.73 11.82
C LEU A 212 -0.19 -5.52 11.68
N TYR A 213 -1.48 -5.69 11.98
CA TYR A 213 -2.46 -4.61 12.02
C TYR A 213 -2.78 -4.28 13.47
N PHE A 214 -2.94 -2.99 13.77
CA PHE A 214 -3.31 -2.52 15.10
C PHE A 214 -4.67 -1.84 15.01
N GLU A 215 -5.57 -2.24 15.90
CA GLU A 215 -6.89 -1.64 16.04
C GLU A 215 -7.16 -1.36 17.51
N LEU A 216 -7.51 -0.11 17.83
CA LEU A 216 -8.00 0.26 19.15
C LEU A 216 -9.52 0.04 19.16
N ARG A 217 -10.02 -0.67 20.17
CA ARG A 217 -11.42 -0.97 20.39
C ARG A 217 -11.80 -0.60 21.81
N ASP A 218 -13.01 -0.09 21.98
CA ASP A 218 -13.60 -0.01 23.32
C ASP A 218 -13.89 -1.43 23.82
N ILE A 219 -13.80 -1.65 25.13
CA ILE A 219 -14.03 -2.96 25.74
C ILE A 219 -15.47 -3.42 25.51
N ASP A 220 -16.41 -2.48 25.42
CA ASP A 220 -17.83 -2.74 25.20
C ASP A 220 -18.12 -3.30 23.79
N ASP A 221 -17.22 -3.07 22.82
CA ASP A 221 -17.35 -3.55 21.44
C ASP A 221 -16.79 -4.96 21.22
N ILE A 222 -16.10 -5.54 22.22
CA ILE A 222 -15.43 -6.83 22.09
C ILE A 222 -16.42 -7.96 22.40
N GLN A 223 -17.06 -8.51 21.36
CA GLN A 223 -18.09 -9.57 21.48
C GLN A 223 -17.56 -10.94 21.95
N GLY A 224 -16.28 -11.04 22.34
CA GLY A 224 -15.71 -12.20 23.00
C GLY A 224 -14.20 -12.09 23.17
N PHE A 225 -13.69 -12.48 24.34
CA PHE A 225 -12.24 -12.66 24.61
C PHE A 225 -11.66 -13.91 23.93
N GLY A 226 -12.26 -14.33 22.81
CA GLY A 226 -11.65 -15.32 21.94
C GLY A 226 -10.40 -14.70 21.33
N VAL A 227 -9.30 -15.41 21.40
CA VAL A 227 -8.03 -15.02 20.78
C VAL A 227 -7.87 -15.94 19.56
N PRO A 228 -8.44 -15.61 18.38
CA PRO A 228 -8.11 -16.33 17.15
C PRO A 228 -6.59 -16.46 17.01
N GLU A 229 -6.09 -17.53 16.40
CA GLU A 229 -4.65 -17.83 16.29
C GLU A 229 -3.79 -16.67 15.72
N HIS A 230 -4.40 -15.67 15.09
CA HIS A 230 -3.74 -14.54 14.45
C HIS A 230 -4.08 -13.17 15.06
N ILE A 231 -4.74 -13.13 16.21
CA ILE A 231 -5.13 -11.87 16.88
C ILE A 231 -4.61 -11.91 18.31
N ALA A 232 -3.87 -10.89 18.74
CA ALA A 232 -3.52 -10.70 20.14
C ALA A 232 -4.29 -9.49 20.68
N GLN A 233 -5.02 -9.68 21.78
CA GLN A 233 -5.68 -8.60 22.50
C GLN A 233 -4.78 -8.16 23.65
N VAL A 234 -4.46 -6.87 23.73
CA VAL A 234 -3.58 -6.30 24.75
C VAL A 234 -4.26 -5.06 25.33
N ASP A 235 -4.15 -4.90 26.65
CA ASP A 235 -4.63 -3.72 27.37
C ASP A 235 -3.84 -2.49 26.92
N ALA A 236 -4.51 -1.58 26.20
CA ALA A 236 -3.89 -0.42 25.57
C ALA A 236 -3.29 0.55 26.61
N ASP A 237 -3.90 0.67 27.80
CA ASP A 237 -3.44 1.57 28.86
C ASP A 237 -2.12 1.11 29.49
N LYS A 238 -1.77 -0.18 29.33
CA LYS A 238 -0.51 -0.75 29.81
C LYS A 238 0.64 -0.67 28.79
N LEU A 239 0.35 -0.28 27.54
CA LEU A 239 1.36 -0.20 26.49
C LEU A 239 2.25 1.05 26.65
N LYS A 240 3.55 0.88 26.44
CA LYS A 240 4.52 1.98 26.38
C LYS A 240 5.06 2.09 24.96
N TYR A 241 4.79 3.23 24.33
CA TYR A 241 5.25 3.50 22.96
C TYR A 241 6.65 4.16 22.95
N PRO A 242 7.43 3.97 21.87
CA PRO A 242 7.14 3.10 20.72
C PRO A 242 7.22 1.61 21.08
N LEU A 243 6.34 0.80 20.47
CA LEU A 243 6.39 -0.65 20.61
C LEU A 243 7.51 -1.22 19.74
N THR A 244 8.26 -2.18 20.27
CA THR A 244 9.23 -2.94 19.46
C THR A 244 8.59 -4.22 18.97
N VAL A 245 8.48 -4.37 17.65
CA VAL A 245 8.09 -5.63 17.01
C VAL A 245 9.34 -6.28 16.42
N ARG A 246 9.62 -7.52 16.83
CA ARG A 246 10.73 -8.29 16.30
C ARG A 246 10.47 -9.78 16.18
N ARG A 247 11.31 -10.49 15.41
CA ARG A 247 11.31 -11.97 15.47
C ARG A 247 11.76 -12.44 16.85
N TRP A 248 11.32 -13.65 17.15
CA TRP A 248 11.77 -14.41 18.31
C TRP A 248 13.30 -14.49 18.34
N GLN A 249 13.85 -14.38 19.55
CA GLN A 249 15.27 -14.55 19.83
C GLN A 249 15.44 -15.57 20.95
N GLU A 250 16.57 -16.27 20.95
CA GLU A 250 16.88 -17.22 22.00
C GLU A 250 16.89 -16.53 23.37
N GLY A 251 16.20 -17.16 24.34
CA GLY A 251 16.00 -16.60 25.67
C GLY A 251 14.69 -15.83 25.85
N ASP A 252 13.93 -15.61 24.77
CA ASP A 252 12.58 -15.06 24.89
C ASP A 252 11.65 -15.99 25.70
N TRP A 253 10.82 -15.36 26.52
CA TRP A 253 9.78 -16.03 27.30
C TRP A 253 8.58 -15.10 27.43
N PHE A 254 7.40 -15.69 27.63
CA PHE A 254 6.18 -14.94 27.89
C PHE A 254 5.31 -15.69 28.91
N ILE A 255 4.33 -14.97 29.48
CA ILE A 255 3.35 -15.55 30.39
C ILE A 255 2.02 -15.62 29.63
N PRO A 256 1.53 -16.82 29.27
CA PRO A 256 0.25 -16.97 28.59
C PRO A 256 -0.91 -16.48 29.46
N THR A 257 -1.94 -15.89 28.85
CA THR A 257 -3.13 -15.35 29.55
C THR A 257 -3.89 -16.37 30.40
N ALA A 258 -3.71 -17.67 30.15
CA ALA A 258 -4.36 -18.77 30.88
C ALA A 258 -3.44 -19.55 31.83
N CYS A 259 -2.18 -19.13 32.05
CA CYS A 259 -1.25 -19.89 32.89
C CYS A 259 -0.26 -18.97 33.64
N PRO A 260 -0.20 -19.01 34.99
CA PRO A 260 0.68 -18.15 35.78
C PRO A 260 2.17 -18.55 35.72
N ALA A 261 2.52 -19.64 35.03
CA ALA A 261 3.91 -20.07 34.87
C ALA A 261 4.53 -19.48 33.58
N ALA A 262 5.70 -18.87 33.69
CA ALA A 262 6.48 -18.40 32.54
C ALA A 262 6.82 -19.58 31.61
N ARG A 263 6.55 -19.42 30.32
CA ARG A 263 6.94 -20.38 29.29
C ARG A 263 7.99 -19.76 28.38
N ARG A 264 9.02 -20.53 28.06
CA ARG A 264 9.90 -20.20 26.93
C ARG A 264 9.05 -20.15 25.68
N SER A 265 9.17 -19.09 24.88
CA SER A 265 8.52 -19.05 23.57
C SER A 265 9.17 -20.12 22.69
N ALA A 266 8.35 -21.04 22.21
CA ALA A 266 8.77 -22.05 21.25
C ALA A 266 8.59 -21.51 19.83
N THR A 267 9.49 -21.88 18.93
CA THR A 267 9.41 -21.63 17.50
C THR A 267 8.13 -22.26 16.94
N THR A 268 7.23 -21.43 16.40
CA THR A 268 6.15 -21.86 15.51
C THR A 268 6.16 -20.98 14.27
#